data_AF-A0A1G1MBX8-F1
#
_entry.id   AF-A0A1G1MBX8-F1
#
_cell.length_a   1.000
_cell.length_b   1.000
_cell.length_c   1.000
_cell.angle_alpha   90.00
_cell.angle_beta   90.00
_cell.angle_gamma   90.00
#
_symmetry.space_group_name_H-M   'P 1'
#
loop_
_entity.id
_entity.type
_entity.pdbx_description
1 polymer ?
#
loop_
_entity_poly.entity_id
_entity_poly.type
_entity_poly.pdbx_seq_one_letter_code
_entity_poly.pdbx_strand_id
1 'polypeptide(L)' 'MKPILILFSVLGMAIGLFVFSKPSLTIDIQKKFYEKINWRIEPISMPKEIRNTKIMGIFLFAVTLITLMLAIIK' A
#
# COMPACT_ATOMS: atom_id res chain seq x y z
N MET A 1 8.93 12.40 -18.46
CA MET A 1 8.28 12.13 -17.15
C MET A 1 7.17 11.09 -17.23
N LYS A 2 6.32 11.05 -18.27
CA LYS A 2 5.22 10.08 -18.39
C LYS A 2 5.62 8.60 -18.19
N PRO A 3 6.74 8.08 -18.76
CA PRO A 3 7.11 6.68 -18.55
C PRO A 3 7.37 6.33 -17.08
N ILE A 4 7.96 7.27 -16.32
CA ILE A 4 8.22 7.12 -14.89
C ILE A 4 6.90 7.10 -14.10
N LEU A 5 5.95 7.97 -14.44
CA LEU A 5 4.62 7.98 -13.82
C LEU A 5 3.86 6.68 -14.08
N ILE A 6 3.89 6.19 -15.32
CA ILE A 6 3.27 4.91 -15.68
C ILE A 6 3.90 3.77 -14.87
N LEU A 7 5.24 3.72 -14.78
CA LEU A 7 5.96 2.72 -14.00
C LEU A 7 5.53 2.75 -12.52
N PHE A 8 5.56 3.93 -11.88
CA PHE A 8 5.17 4.05 -10.48
C PHE A 8 3.69 3.75 -10.24
N SER A 9 2.81 4.10 -11.18
CA SER A 9 1.39 3.73 -11.07
C SER A 9 1.19 2.22 -11.13
N VAL A 10 1.86 1.52 -12.06
CA VAL A 10 1.78 0.05 -12.15
C VAL A 10 2.33 -0.61 -10.87
N LEU A 11 3.47 -0.15 -10.37
CA LEU A 11 4.03 -0.63 -9.11
C LEU A 11 3.09 -0.34 -7.93
N GLY A 12 2.53 0.86 -7.87
CA GLY A 12 1.60 1.27 -6.84
C GLY A 12 0.31 0.44 -6.84
N MET A 13 -0.22 0.10 -8.01
CA MET A 13 -1.36 -0.81 -8.15
C MET A 13 -1.01 -2.22 -7.64
N ALA A 14 0.15 -2.75 -8.03
CA ALA A 14 0.61 -4.07 -7.56
C ALA A 14 0.78 -4.10 -6.03
N ILE A 15 1.37 -3.05 -5.45
CA ILE A 15 1.54 -2.90 -4.00
C ILE A 15 0.18 -2.76 -3.31
N GLY A 16 -0.72 -1.91 -3.82
CA GLY A 16 -2.07 -1.74 -3.27
C GLY A 16 -2.85 -3.06 -3.23
N LEU A 17 -2.77 -3.84 -4.31
CA LEU A 17 -3.38 -5.17 -4.37
C LEU A 17 -2.74 -6.15 -3.39
N PHE A 18 -1.41 -6.14 -3.25
CA PHE A 18 -0.69 -6.95 -2.26
C PHE A 18 -1.12 -6.61 -0.82
N VAL A 19 -1.16 -5.32 -0.48
CA VAL A 19 -1.57 -4.82 0.83
C VAL A 19 -3.01 -5.24 1.17
N PHE A 20 -3.92 -5.12 0.20
CA PHE A 20 -5.31 -5.57 0.37
C PHE A 20 -5.43 -7.09 0.55
N SER A 21 -4.67 -7.86 -0.23
CA SER A 21 -4.75 -9.33 -0.23
C SER A 21 -4.06 -9.97 0.97
N LYS A 22 -2.99 -9.35 1.47
CA LYS A 22 -2.13 -9.88 2.54
C LYS A 22 -1.92 -8.84 3.66
N PRO A 23 -2.99 -8.37 4.33
CA PRO A 23 -2.91 -7.31 5.33
C PRO A 23 -2.08 -7.72 6.56
N SER A 24 -2.21 -8.97 7.05
CA SER A 24 -1.42 -9.44 8.19
C SER A 24 0.09 -9.44 7.90
N LEU A 25 0.48 -9.92 6.71
CA LEU A 25 1.89 -9.89 6.28
C LEU A 25 2.39 -8.45 6.11
N THR A 26 1.53 -7.55 5.61
CA THR A 26 1.87 -6.12 5.50
C THR A 26 2.15 -5.51 6.87
N ILE A 27 1.29 -5.79 7.86
CA ILE A 27 1.48 -5.34 9.25
C ILE A 27 2.78 -5.92 9.83
N ASP A 28 3.09 -7.19 9.57
CA ASP A 28 4.33 -7.81 10.06
C ASP A 28 5.59 -7.21 9.41
N ILE A 29 5.55 -6.92 8.11
CA ILE A 29 6.62 -6.21 7.41
C ILE A 29 6.82 -4.82 8.03
N GLN A 30 5.72 -4.10 8.27
CA GLN A 30 5.75 -2.80 8.93
C GLN A 30 6.39 -2.91 10.31
N LYS A 31 5.92 -3.82 11.17
CA LYS A 31 6.50 -4.05 12.50
C LYS A 31 8.01 -4.30 12.44
N LYS A 32 8.46 -5.19 11.56
CA LYS A 32 9.90 -5.48 11.36
C LYS A 32 10.69 -4.27 10.86
N PHE A 33 10.10 -3.42 10.03
CA PHE A 33 10.75 -2.19 9.58
C PHE A 33 10.92 -1.19 10.74
N TYR A 34 9.86 -0.96 11.51
CA TYR A 34 9.90 -0.04 12.65
C TYR A 34 10.83 -0.52 13.77
N GLU A 35 10.93 -1.84 13.97
CA GLU A 35 11.88 -2.42 14.93
C GLU A 35 13.35 -2.07 14.59
N LYS A 36 13.71 -1.99 13.30
CA LYS A 36 15.06 -1.60 12.86
C LYS A 36 15.45 -0.18 13.27
N ILE A 37 14.47 0.70 13.51
CA ILE A 37 14.68 2.07 13.99
C ILE A 37 14.39 2.19 15.49
N ASN A 38 14.45 1.08 16.22
CA ASN A 38 14.15 0.97 17.66
C ASN A 38 12.72 1.37 18.05
N TRP A 39 11.77 1.36 17.11
CA TRP A 39 10.37 1.66 17.38
C TRP A 39 9.54 0.37 17.41
N ARG A 40 9.02 0.03 18.59
CA ARG A 40 8.15 -1.15 18.74
C ARG A 40 6.69 -0.75 18.52
N ILE A 41 6.12 -1.19 17.41
CA ILE A 41 4.68 -1.02 17.12
C ILE A 41 3.95 -2.31 17.45
N GLU A 42 2.86 -2.19 18.21
CA GLU A 42 1.92 -3.28 18.45
C GLU A 42 0.50 -2.85 18.07
N PRO A 43 -0.27 -3.74 17.39
CA PRO A 43 -1.65 -3.43 17.05
C PRO A 43 -2.51 -3.40 18.31
N ILE A 44 -3.23 -2.29 18.54
CA ILE A 44 -4.21 -2.19 19.63
C ILE A 44 -5.36 -3.19 19.41
N SER A 45 -5.77 -3.38 18.16
CA SER A 45 -6.80 -4.32 17.77
C SER A 45 -6.52 -4.89 16.39
N MET A 46 -6.04 -6.13 16.34
CA MET A 46 -5.70 -6.79 15.08
C MET A 46 -6.86 -6.81 14.06
N PRO A 47 -8.13 -7.04 14.43
CA PRO A 47 -9.24 -6.97 13.48
C PRO A 47 -9.46 -5.57 12.88
N LYS A 48 -9.22 -4.50 13.64
CA LYS A 48 -9.31 -3.12 13.14
C LYS A 48 -8.15 -2.82 12.20
N GLU A 49 -6.93 -3.19 12.58
CA GLU A 49 -5.74 -2.96 11.75
C GLU A 49 -5.82 -3.71 10.42
N ILE A 50 -6.31 -4.95 10.40
CA ILE A 50 -6.55 -5.70 9.16
C ILE A 50 -7.52 -4.96 8.25
N ARG A 51 -8.62 -4.42 8.79
CA ARG A 51 -9.62 -3.67 8.01
C ARG A 51 -9.03 -2.39 7.45
N ASN A 52 -8.32 -1.63 8.28
CA ASN A 52 -7.68 -0.38 7.88
C ASN A 52 -6.61 -0.62 6.81
N THR A 53 -5.80 -1.67 6.97
CA THR A 53 -4.78 -2.06 5.99
C THR A 53 -5.41 -2.46 4.67
N LYS A 54 -6.54 -3.18 4.68
CA LYS A 54 -7.30 -3.46 3.46
C LYS A 54 -7.81 -2.19 2.78
N ILE A 55 -8.39 -1.27 3.55
CA ILE A 55 -8.87 0.03 3.02
C ILE A 55 -7.70 0.82 2.42
N MET A 56 -6.54 0.85 3.09
CA MET A 56 -5.32 1.48 2.58
C MET A 56 -4.86 0.87 1.25
N GLY A 57 -4.88 -0.46 1.13
CA GLY A 57 -4.55 -1.16 -0.12
C GLY A 57 -5.48 -0.79 -1.28
N ILE A 58 -6.79 -0.79 -1.03
CA ILE A 58 -7.80 -0.35 -2.03
C ILE A 58 -7.58 1.11 -2.41
N PHE A 59 -7.37 1.99 -1.42
CA PHE A 59 -7.16 3.41 -1.65
C PHE A 59 -5.92 3.66 -2.52
N LEU A 60 -4.79 3.01 -2.21
CA LEU A 60 -3.57 3.09 -3.00
C LEU A 60 -3.81 2.61 -4.44
N PHE A 61 -4.49 1.48 -4.61
CA PHE A 61 -4.83 0.96 -5.93
C PHE A 61 -5.69 1.96 -6.73
N ALA A 62 -6.72 2.54 -6.11
CA ALA A 62 -7.61 3.50 -6.77
C ALA A 62 -6.87 4.78 -7.20
N VAL A 63 -6.06 5.37 -6.31
CA VAL A 63 -5.29 6.59 -6.62
C VAL A 63 -4.28 6.34 -7.74
N THR A 64 -3.62 5.19 -7.73
CA THR A 64 -2.61 4.84 -8.75
C THR A 64 -3.25 4.49 -10.09
N LEU A 65 -4.43 3.86 -10.09
CA LEU A 65 -5.24 3.67 -11.29
C LEU A 65 -5.67 5.01 -11.92
N ILE A 66 -6.18 5.95 -11.11
CA ILE A 66 -6.54 7.30 -11.58
C ILE A 66 -5.31 8.01 -12.15
N THR A 67 -4.18 7.92 -11.45
CA THR A 67 -2.91 8.52 -11.90
C THR A 67 -2.46 7.91 -13.24
N LEU A 68 -2.57 6.59 -13.42
CA LEU A 68 -2.27 5.92 -14.68
C LEU A 68 -3.16 6.42 -15.82
N MET A 69 -4.47 6.48 -15.59
CA MET A 69 -5.42 6.99 -16.60
C MET A 69 -5.07 8.42 -17.01
N LEU A 70 -4.79 9.30 -16.06
CA LEU A 70 -4.38 10.68 -16.33
C LEU A 70 -3.06 10.76 -17.10
N ALA A 71 -2.08 9.91 -16.77
CA ALA A 71 -0.77 9.88 -17.43
C ALA A 71 -0.81 9.33 -18.87
N ILE A 72 -1.84 8.54 -19.21
CA ILE A 72 -2.06 8.01 -20.57
C ILE A 72 -2.83 9.02 -21.41
N ILE A 73 -3.88 9.66 -20.85
CA ILE A 73 -4.75 10.58 -21.59
C ILE A 73 -4.04 11.90 -21.91
N LYS A 74 -3.28 12.45 -20.94
CA LYS A 74 -2.59 13.74 -21.07
C LYS A 74 -1.13 13.55 -21.41
#